data_AF-A0A2K2DCP7-F1
#
_entry.id   AF-A0A2K2DCP7-F1
#
_cell.length_a   1.000
_cell.length_b   1.000
_cell.length_c   1.000
_cell.angle_alpha   90.00
_cell.angle_beta   90.00
_cell.angle_gamma   90.00
#
_symmetry.space_group_name_H-M   'P 1'
#
loop_
_entity.id
_entity.type
_entity.pdbx_description
1 polymer ?
#
loop_
_entity_poly.entity_id
_entity_poly.type
_entity_poly.pdbx_seq_one_letter_code
_entity_poly.pdbx_strand_id
1 'polypeptide(L)'
;DETISHILLGCVFARQVWWRILQGWSLQLWMPAVESDLAEWWSSLPMVGKPRCDAATVVVLVCWSLWKHRNRIVFDHINPSVVQVLTDVIAEGKAGSQAGLLGVSLFSTIPISAVEWRDSG
;
A
#
# COMPACT_ATOMS: atom_id res chain seq x y z
N ASP A 1 -9.64 7.57 18.44
CA ASP A 1 -9.76 8.56 17.37
C ASP A 1 -9.31 8.00 16.04
N GLU A 2 -10.05 8.32 14.98
CA GLU A 2 -9.73 7.93 13.61
C GLU A 2 -8.95 9.08 12.95
N THR A 3 -7.62 9.04 13.02
CA THR A 3 -6.73 10.02 12.36
C THR A 3 -6.35 9.55 10.95
N ILE A 4 -5.84 10.44 10.10
CA ILE A 4 -5.30 10.07 8.78
C ILE A 4 -4.23 8.99 8.94
N SER A 5 -3.31 9.13 9.91
CA SER A 5 -2.27 8.14 10.19
C SER A 5 -2.87 6.80 10.65
N HIS A 6 -3.94 6.80 11.45
CA HIS A 6 -4.65 5.57 11.78
C HIS A 6 -5.31 4.91 10.56
N ILE A 7 -6.01 5.67 9.71
CA ILE A 7 -6.67 5.14 8.50
C ILE A 7 -5.64 4.56 7.53
N LEU A 8 -4.52 5.26 7.31
CA LEU A 8 -3.56 4.93 6.27
C LEU A 8 -2.48 3.96 6.72
N LEU A 9 -2.12 3.93 8.01
CA LEU A 9 -1.03 3.09 8.52
C LEU A 9 -1.47 2.15 9.66
N GLY A 10 -2.21 2.69 10.63
CA GLY A 10 -2.40 2.06 11.95
C GLY A 10 -3.50 1.01 12.02
N CYS A 11 -4.59 1.18 11.27
CA CYS A 11 -5.76 0.30 11.35
C CYS A 11 -5.43 -1.11 10.83
N VAL A 12 -6.11 -2.12 11.38
CA VAL A 12 -5.86 -3.54 11.06
C VAL A 12 -5.91 -3.81 9.56
N PHE A 13 -6.84 -3.17 8.85
CA PHE A 13 -6.98 -3.30 7.40
C PHE A 13 -5.77 -2.72 6.64
N ALA A 14 -5.38 -1.47 6.93
CA ALA A 14 -4.24 -0.83 6.29
C ALA A 14 -2.93 -1.59 6.55
N ARG A 15 -2.74 -2.08 7.77
CA ARG A 15 -1.57 -2.90 8.13
C ARG A 15 -1.45 -4.16 7.29
N GLN A 16 -2.57 -4.82 6.98
CA GLN A 16 -2.55 -6.00 6.11
C GLN A 16 -2.13 -5.65 4.68
N VAL A 17 -2.62 -4.53 4.15
CA VAL A 17 -2.20 -4.03 2.82
C VAL A 17 -0.71 -3.73 2.81
N TRP A 18 -0.21 -2.95 3.78
CA TRP A 18 1.23 -2.64 3.90
C TRP A 18 2.10 -3.87 4.02
N TRP A 19 1.68 -4.84 4.85
CA TRP A 19 2.42 -6.09 5.01
C TRP A 19 2.58 -6.83 3.68
N ARG A 20 1.50 -6.95 2.89
CA ARG A 20 1.53 -7.64 1.59
C ARG A 20 2.44 -6.93 0.58
N ILE A 21 2.40 -5.61 0.53
CA ILE A 21 3.25 -4.82 -0.36
C ILE A 21 4.72 -4.94 0.03
N LEU A 22 5.03 -4.71 1.31
CA LEU A 22 6.40 -4.81 1.82
C LEU A 22 6.94 -6.24 1.74
N GLN A 23 6.09 -7.26 1.91
CA GLN A 23 6.46 -8.65 1.69
C GLN A 23 6.89 -8.91 0.24
N GLY A 24 6.14 -8.37 -0.74
CA GLY A 24 6.51 -8.47 -2.16
C GLY A 24 7.88 -7.86 -2.48
N TRP A 25 8.35 -6.91 -1.67
CA TRP A 25 9.65 -6.27 -1.84
C TRP A 25 10.75 -6.78 -0.92
N SER A 26 10.42 -7.72 -0.02
CA SER A 26 11.34 -8.14 1.05
C SER A 26 11.79 -6.99 1.97
N LEU A 27 10.87 -6.06 2.25
CA LEU A 27 11.07 -4.85 3.06
C LEU A 27 10.17 -4.81 4.30
N GLN A 28 9.79 -5.96 4.85
CA GLN A 28 8.88 -6.07 5.99
C GLN A 28 9.39 -5.34 7.26
N LEU A 29 10.71 -5.13 7.36
CA LEU A 29 11.31 -4.33 8.45
C LEU A 29 10.88 -2.86 8.42
N TRP A 30 10.29 -2.39 7.31
CA TRP A 30 9.81 -1.02 7.15
C TRP A 30 8.34 -0.86 7.53
N MET A 31 7.72 -1.89 8.10
CA MET A 31 6.35 -1.82 8.57
C MET A 31 6.17 -0.65 9.54
N PRO A 32 5.17 0.23 9.34
CA PRO A 32 4.84 1.25 10.31
C PRO A 32 4.40 0.58 11.63
N ALA A 33 4.65 1.25 12.76
CA ALA A 33 4.02 0.90 14.03
C ALA A 33 2.52 1.24 13.99
N VAL A 34 1.74 0.71 14.94
CA VAL A 34 0.29 0.98 15.01
C VAL A 34 0.02 2.47 15.20
N GLU A 35 0.83 3.13 16.03
CA GLU A 35 0.72 4.55 16.36
C GLU A 35 1.67 5.43 15.54
N SER A 36 2.22 4.92 14.42
CA SER A 36 3.11 5.72 13.58
C SER A 36 2.37 6.89 12.94
N ASP A 37 2.98 8.07 12.98
CA ASP A 37 2.61 9.16 12.10
C ASP A 37 3.11 8.92 10.67
N LEU A 38 2.31 9.32 9.67
CA LEU A 38 2.63 9.11 8.26
C LEU A 38 3.90 9.84 7.83
N ALA A 39 4.05 11.11 8.21
CA ALA A 39 5.19 11.92 7.80
C ALA A 39 6.47 11.47 8.51
N GLU A 40 6.38 11.13 9.79
CA GLU A 40 7.51 10.61 10.57
C GLU A 40 7.97 9.25 10.05
N TRP A 41 7.03 8.32 9.83
CA TRP A 41 7.35 6.99 9.28
C TRP A 41 8.02 7.09 7.92
N TRP A 42 7.46 7.86 6.98
CA TRP A 42 8.05 8.05 5.66
C TRP A 42 9.46 8.67 5.74
N SER A 43 9.65 9.63 6.63
CA SER A 43 10.94 10.29 6.83
C SER A 43 11.99 9.36 7.42
N SER A 44 11.58 8.38 8.24
CA SER A 44 12.47 7.42 8.88
C SER A 44 13.06 6.35 7.96
N LEU A 45 12.49 6.15 6.76
CA LEU A 45 12.93 5.09 5.85
C LEU A 45 14.35 5.35 5.33
N PRO A 46 15.27 4.36 5.38
CA PRO A 46 16.69 4.52 5.04
C PRO A 46 16.94 4.48 3.52
N MET A 47 16.09 5.14 2.74
CA MET A 47 16.18 5.22 1.28
C MET A 47 16.71 6.58 0.83
N VAL A 48 17.58 6.58 -0.17
CA VAL A 48 18.14 7.78 -0.81
C VAL A 48 18.10 7.67 -2.33
N GLY A 49 18.17 8.80 -3.03
CA GLY A 49 18.26 8.86 -4.49
C GLY A 49 17.04 8.28 -5.21
N LYS A 50 17.27 7.66 -6.38
CA LYS A 50 16.22 7.11 -7.25
C LYS A 50 15.30 6.09 -6.56
N PRO A 51 15.80 5.14 -5.74
CA PRO A 51 14.95 4.24 -4.97
C PRO A 51 13.97 4.96 -4.03
N ARG A 52 14.39 6.07 -3.39
CA ARG A 52 13.50 6.88 -2.53
C ARG A 52 12.37 7.50 -3.34
N CYS A 53 12.66 8.03 -4.52
CA CYS A 53 11.63 8.61 -5.40
C CYS A 53 10.63 7.54 -5.84
N ASP A 54 11.11 6.36 -6.23
CA ASP A 54 10.24 5.27 -6.68
C ASP A 54 9.36 4.74 -5.53
N ALA A 55 9.93 4.59 -4.34
CA ALA A 55 9.15 4.23 -3.15
C ALA A 55 8.13 5.31 -2.76
N ALA A 56 8.46 6.60 -2.93
CA ALA A 56 7.55 7.69 -2.63
C ALA A 56 6.28 7.60 -3.47
N THR A 57 6.45 7.34 -4.78
CA THR A 57 5.33 7.10 -5.68
C THR A 57 4.45 5.96 -5.20
N VAL A 58 5.05 4.81 -4.86
CA VAL A 58 4.23 3.67 -4.42
C VAL A 58 3.53 4.01 -3.10
N VAL A 59 4.22 4.62 -2.15
CA VAL A 59 3.63 5.00 -0.85
C VAL A 59 2.42 5.90 -1.06
N VAL A 60 2.53 6.88 -1.95
CA VAL A 60 1.40 7.75 -2.32
C VAL A 60 0.26 6.95 -2.95
N LEU A 61 0.53 6.04 -3.88
CA LEU A 61 -0.50 5.20 -4.51
C LEU A 61 -1.21 4.28 -3.51
N VAL A 62 -0.48 3.72 -2.55
CA VAL A 62 -1.05 2.86 -1.49
C VAL A 62 -1.94 3.69 -0.57
N CYS A 63 -1.45 4.83 -0.08
CA CYS A 63 -2.24 5.74 0.74
C CYS A 63 -3.50 6.19 0.00
N TRP A 64 -3.39 6.54 -1.27
CA TRP A 64 -4.52 6.92 -2.12
C TRP A 64 -5.54 5.80 -2.29
N SER A 65 -5.06 4.57 -2.57
CA SER A 65 -5.92 3.41 -2.76
C SER A 65 -6.64 3.00 -1.47
N LEU A 66 -5.94 3.04 -0.33
CA LEU A 66 -6.54 2.83 1.00
C LEU A 66 -7.63 3.86 1.30
N TRP A 67 -7.34 5.15 1.07
CA TRP A 67 -8.30 6.23 1.29
C TRP A 67 -9.55 6.07 0.41
N LYS A 68 -9.36 5.79 -0.89
CA LYS A 68 -10.47 5.53 -1.81
C LYS A 68 -11.30 4.32 -1.39
N HIS A 69 -10.65 3.21 -1.04
CA HIS A 69 -11.36 2.00 -0.62
C HIS A 69 -12.16 2.23 0.67
N ARG A 70 -11.58 2.94 1.64
CA ARG A 70 -12.28 3.38 2.87
C ARG A 70 -13.50 4.23 2.54
N ASN A 71 -13.38 5.18 1.62
CA ASN A 71 -14.51 6.00 1.21
C ASN A 71 -15.61 5.15 0.57
N ARG A 72 -15.28 4.19 -0.30
CA ARG A 72 -16.27 3.28 -0.89
C ARG A 72 -16.94 2.40 0.17
N ILE A 73 -16.24 1.96 1.21
CA ILE A 73 -16.86 1.23 2.33
C ILE A 73 -17.94 2.11 3.00
N VAL A 74 -17.62 3.39 3.23
CA VAL A 74 -18.52 4.34 3.91
C VAL A 74 -19.70 4.75 3.03
N PHE A 75 -19.47 5.08 1.76
CA PHE A 75 -20.47 5.67 0.86
C PHE A 75 -21.17 4.67 -0.04
N ASP A 76 -20.49 3.60 -0.47
CA ASP A 76 -21.03 2.58 -1.38
C ASP A 76 -21.38 1.28 -0.65
N HIS A 77 -21.15 1.21 0.67
CA HIS A 77 -21.41 0.04 1.52
C HIS A 77 -20.74 -1.26 1.05
N ILE A 78 -19.58 -1.16 0.39
CA ILE A 78 -18.79 -2.35 0.01
C ILE A 78 -18.10 -2.97 1.21
N ASN A 79 -17.77 -4.26 1.13
CA ASN A 79 -16.97 -4.94 2.14
C ASN A 79 -15.47 -4.56 2.03
N PRO A 80 -14.74 -4.47 3.16
CA PRO A 80 -13.29 -4.34 3.16
C PRO A 80 -12.62 -5.50 2.40
N SER A 81 -11.70 -5.19 1.47
CA SER A 81 -11.00 -6.20 0.68
C SER A 81 -9.55 -5.78 0.43
N VAL A 82 -8.61 -6.49 1.04
CA VAL A 82 -7.16 -6.27 0.85
C VAL A 82 -6.78 -6.54 -0.61
N VAL A 83 -7.38 -7.57 -1.22
CA VAL A 83 -7.13 -7.95 -2.62
C VAL A 83 -7.52 -6.83 -3.57
N GLN A 84 -8.66 -6.19 -3.33
CA GLN A 84 -9.12 -5.08 -4.18
C GLN A 84 -8.10 -3.93 -4.13
N VAL A 85 -7.67 -3.53 -2.94
CA VAL A 85 -6.67 -2.45 -2.79
C VAL A 85 -5.36 -2.80 -3.47
N LEU A 86 -4.86 -4.03 -3.31
CA LEU A 86 -3.62 -4.47 -3.98
C LEU A 86 -3.77 -4.46 -5.51
N THR A 87 -4.92 -4.91 -6.02
CA THR A 87 -5.22 -4.91 -7.46
C THR A 87 -5.25 -3.50 -8.02
N ASP A 88 -5.90 -2.56 -7.30
CA ASP A 88 -5.98 -1.15 -7.69
C ASP A 88 -4.59 -0.51 -7.72
N VAL A 89 -3.77 -0.72 -6.69
CA VAL A 89 -2.37 -0.21 -6.63
C VAL A 89 -1.54 -0.73 -7.81
N ILE A 90 -1.65 -2.01 -8.14
CA ILE A 90 -0.91 -2.61 -9.25
C ILE A 90 -1.41 -2.09 -10.60
N ALA A 91 -2.73 -1.97 -10.77
CA ALA A 91 -3.32 -1.46 -12.00
C ALA A 91 -2.92 0.00 -12.25
N GLU A 92 -2.98 0.85 -11.22
CA GLU A 92 -2.56 2.26 -11.31
C GLU A 92 -1.05 2.39 -11.54
N GLY A 93 -0.24 1.60 -10.84
CA GLY A 93 1.21 1.56 -11.05
C GLY A 93 1.59 1.17 -12.49
N LYS A 94 0.91 0.16 -13.05
CA LYS A 94 1.11 -0.27 -14.45
C LYS A 94 0.69 0.82 -15.44
N ALA A 95 -0.49 1.42 -15.25
CA ALA A 95 -0.98 2.49 -16.11
C ALA A 95 -0.03 3.71 -16.09
N GLY A 96 0.42 4.12 -14.90
CA GLY A 96 1.39 5.20 -14.74
C GLY A 96 2.74 4.90 -15.40
N SER A 97 3.19 3.64 -15.35
CA SER A 97 4.42 3.24 -16.04
C SER A 97 4.26 3.24 -17.56
N GLN A 98 3.15 2.74 -18.09
CA GLN A 98 2.84 2.77 -19.53
C GLN A 98 2.72 4.21 -20.06
N ALA A 99 2.23 5.13 -19.24
CA ALA A 99 2.17 6.56 -19.56
C ALA A 99 3.53 7.28 -19.44
N GLY A 100 4.60 6.59 -19.02
CA GLY A 100 5.92 7.19 -18.80
C GLY A 100 6.01 8.06 -17.55
N LEU A 101 5.00 8.03 -16.67
CA LEU A 101 4.94 8.82 -15.44
C LEU A 101 5.73 8.15 -14.30
N LEU A 102 5.86 6.81 -14.32
CA LEU A 102 6.47 6.04 -13.22
C LEU A 102 7.61 5.12 -13.69
N GLY A 103 8.68 5.04 -12.88
CA GLY A 103 9.76 4.09 -13.04
C GLY A 103 9.33 2.66 -12.68
N VAL A 104 9.45 1.74 -13.63
CA VAL A 104 8.82 0.40 -13.70
C VAL A 104 9.20 -0.61 -12.59
N SER A 105 10.18 -0.32 -11.72
CA SER A 105 10.93 -1.39 -11.03
C SER A 105 10.29 -2.00 -9.78
N LEU A 106 9.35 -1.33 -9.09
CA LEU A 106 8.80 -1.83 -7.82
C LEU A 106 7.42 -2.51 -7.95
N PHE A 107 6.63 -2.17 -8.98
CA PHE A 107 5.25 -2.65 -9.10
C PHE A 107 5.12 -4.07 -9.66
N SER A 108 6.14 -4.58 -10.36
CA SER A 108 6.13 -5.93 -10.94
C SER A 108 6.28 -7.04 -9.90
N THR A 109 6.67 -6.70 -8.67
CA THR A 109 7.07 -7.67 -7.64
C THR A 109 6.02 -7.87 -6.54
N ILE A 110 4.84 -7.24 -6.61
CA ILE A 110 3.77 -7.49 -5.61
C ILE A 110 3.05 -8.80 -6.00
N PRO A 111 3.22 -9.91 -5.26
CA PRO A 111 2.61 -11.18 -5.63
C PRO A 111 1.12 -11.17 -5.25
N ILE A 112 0.23 -11.19 -6.25
CA ILE A 112 -1.21 -11.38 -6.05
C ILE A 112 -1.51 -12.84 -5.63
N SER A 113 -0.68 -13.79 -6.07
CA SER A 113 -0.91 -15.25 -5.94
C SER A 113 -0.70 -15.84 -4.55
N ALA A 114 -0.23 -15.08 -3.56
CA ALA A 114 -0.11 -15.55 -2.18
C ALA A 114 -1.41 -15.37 -1.36
N VAL A 115 -2.51 -14.96 -1.99
CA VAL A 115 -3.80 -14.76 -1.31
C VAL A 115 -4.69 -16.00 -1.36
N GLU A 116 -4.52 -16.90 -2.33
CA GLU A 116 -5.41 -18.06 -2.51
C GLU A 116 -5.23 -19.18 -1.45
N TRP A 117 -4.22 -19.10 -0.57
CA TRP A 117 -3.90 -20.18 0.37
C TRP A 117 -4.63 -20.15 1.72
N ARG A 118 -5.48 -19.15 2.00
CA ARG A 118 -6.03 -18.96 3.36
C ARG A 118 -7.55 -18.82 3.45
N ASP A 119 -8.28 -19.33 2.46
CA ASP A 119 -9.75 -19.48 2.51
C ASP A 119 -10.20 -20.97 2.49
N SER A 120 -9.32 -21.88 2.92
CA SER A 120 -9.67 -23.29 3.16
C SER A 120 -9.33 -23.68 4.59
N GLY A 121 -10.24 -23.34 5.51
CA GLY A 121 -10.22 -23.73 6.91
C GLY A 121 -11.59 -23.57 7.53
#